data_AF-A0A409YAZ7-F1
#
_entry.id   AF-A0A409YAZ7-F1
#
_cell.length_a   1.000
_cell.length_b   1.000
_cell.length_c   1.000
_cell.angle_alpha   90.00
_cell.angle_beta   90.00
_cell.angle_gamma   90.00
#
_symmetry.space_group_name_H-M   'P 1'
#
loop_
_entity.id
_entity.type
_entity.pdbx_description
1 polymer ?
#
loop_
_entity_poly.entity_id
_entity_poly.type
_entity_poly.pdbx_seq_one_letter_code
_entity_poly.pdbx_strand_id
1 'polypeptide(L)'
;MHAIPNSKFYLPYRMGACCPRLDLKDPIPSFRSLEEWKAGKFTKFDICAKLVKHLLSRDDAPEVVVEKGTMKFPRLPAQEKARPATRIRKVLIYQEFICLGPLLRNVLNLYGITSVHIDGDTELDDRTKRVHLFKTDPQVRVFIFSRIGASGINLPEADVIIYVDQAWSGQEMRQARGRCHRQPQKNVVRCYHLLAENTADIILYGLALGKEEMMTAFLTQETGRGTYK
;
A
#
# COMPACT_ATOMS: atom_id res chain seq x y z
N MET A 1 -5.78 23.43 33.02
CA MET A 1 -5.24 22.26 32.28
C MET A 1 -5.97 22.20 30.95
N HIS A 2 -5.45 22.86 29.91
CA HIS A 2 -6.11 22.91 28.60
C HIS A 2 -6.05 21.54 27.94
N ALA A 3 -7.21 20.91 27.73
CA ALA A 3 -7.30 19.68 26.94
C ALA A 3 -6.77 19.96 25.53
N ILE A 4 -5.68 19.30 25.17
CA ILE A 4 -5.17 19.30 23.79
C ILE A 4 -6.26 18.65 22.92
N PRO A 5 -6.72 19.30 21.84
CA PRO A 5 -7.75 18.70 20.98
C PRO A 5 -7.22 17.38 20.40
N ASN A 6 -7.88 16.26 20.75
CA ASN A 6 -7.52 14.89 20.34
C ASN A 6 -7.34 14.70 18.83
N SER A 7 -7.87 15.60 17.98
CA SER A 7 -7.79 15.50 16.53
C SER A 7 -6.44 15.94 15.93
N LYS A 8 -5.61 16.71 16.66
CA LYS A 8 -4.38 17.30 16.10
C LYS A 8 -3.08 16.65 16.56
N PHE A 9 -3.06 15.99 17.72
CA PHE A 9 -1.84 15.39 18.23
C PHE A 9 -1.36 14.24 17.34
N TYR A 10 -2.28 13.46 16.76
CA TYR A 10 -1.95 12.15 16.21
C TYR A 10 -1.54 12.14 14.73
N LEU A 11 -2.08 13.06 13.94
CA LEU A 11 -1.79 13.13 12.50
C LEU A 11 -0.30 13.41 12.19
N PRO A 12 0.38 14.35 12.88
CA PRO A 12 1.82 14.58 12.68
C PRO A 12 2.67 13.32 12.91
N TYR A 13 2.42 12.57 13.99
CA TYR A 13 3.21 11.35 14.28
C TYR A 13 3.04 10.27 13.23
N ARG A 14 1.81 10.06 12.73
CA ARG A 14 1.57 9.08 11.66
C ARG A 14 2.19 9.49 10.34
N MET A 15 1.99 10.75 9.94
CA MET A 15 2.54 11.27 8.70
C MET A 15 4.08 11.30 8.74
N GLY A 16 4.65 11.57 9.92
CA GLY A 16 6.09 11.59 10.15
C GLY A 16 6.78 10.27 9.85
N ALA A 17 6.09 9.13 9.98
CA ALA A 17 6.63 7.81 9.60
C ALA A 17 6.88 7.69 8.09
N CYS A 18 6.14 8.45 7.26
CA CYS A 18 6.28 8.47 5.81
C CYS A 18 7.10 9.66 5.31
N CYS A 19 6.91 10.83 5.91
CA CYS A 19 7.56 12.09 5.56
C CYS A 19 7.72 12.94 6.84
N PRO A 20 8.88 12.89 7.52
CA PRO A 20 9.12 13.66 8.73
C PRO A 20 9.12 15.17 8.43
N ARG A 21 8.30 15.92 9.16
CA ARG A 21 8.18 17.40 9.08
C ARG A 21 7.91 17.95 10.48
N LEU A 22 8.41 19.16 10.76
CA LEU A 22 8.20 19.82 12.05
C LEU A 22 6.81 20.47 12.11
N ASP A 23 6.37 21.10 11.02
CA ASP A 23 5.00 21.57 10.83
C ASP A 23 4.35 20.83 9.64
N LEU A 24 3.09 20.42 9.78
CA LEU A 24 2.33 19.82 8.68
C LEU A 24 2.08 20.81 7.53
N LYS A 25 2.20 22.12 7.78
CA LYS A 25 2.16 23.18 6.79
C LYS A 25 3.45 23.29 5.97
N ASP A 26 4.56 22.72 6.45
CA ASP A 26 5.82 22.73 5.71
C ASP A 26 5.61 22.05 4.35
N PRO A 27 6.18 22.59 3.27
CA PRO A 27 6.01 22.03 1.95
C PRO A 27 6.52 20.59 1.91
N ILE A 28 5.77 19.73 1.22
CA ILE A 28 6.21 18.36 0.96
C ILE A 28 7.33 18.43 -0.08
N PRO A 29 8.51 17.86 0.19
CA PRO A 29 9.64 17.94 -0.73
C PRO A 29 9.36 17.21 -2.04
N SER A 30 10.09 17.59 -3.07
CA SER A 30 10.13 16.90 -4.37
C SER A 30 11.58 16.81 -4.81
N PHE A 31 11.96 15.67 -5.36
CA PHE A 31 13.34 15.31 -5.67
C PHE A 31 13.51 15.18 -7.18
N ARG A 32 14.64 15.66 -7.71
CA ARG A 32 14.93 15.68 -9.15
C ARG A 32 15.75 14.49 -9.61
N SER A 33 16.48 13.85 -8.70
CA SER A 33 17.35 12.71 -9.00
C SER A 33 17.32 11.65 -7.91
N LEU A 34 17.74 10.44 -8.27
CA LEU A 34 17.87 9.34 -7.31
C LEU A 34 18.99 9.62 -6.29
N GLU A 35 20.02 10.40 -6.65
CA GLU A 35 21.09 10.81 -5.74
C GLU A 35 20.56 11.73 -4.65
N GLU A 36 19.78 12.75 -5.04
CA GLU A 36 19.13 13.68 -4.13
C GLU A 36 18.17 12.93 -3.18
N TRP A 37 17.36 12.02 -3.72
CA TRP A 37 16.50 11.16 -2.89
C TRP A 37 17.31 10.33 -1.90
N LYS A 38 18.40 9.69 -2.33
CA LYS A 38 19.22 8.82 -1.46
C LYS A 38 19.88 9.58 -0.31
N ALA A 39 20.23 10.86 -0.50
CA ALA A 39 20.85 11.69 0.52
C ALA A 39 19.92 12.00 1.70
N GLY A 40 18.60 12.13 1.44
CA GLY A 40 17.59 12.50 2.44
C GLY A 40 16.37 11.58 2.46
N LYS A 41 16.54 10.31 2.08
CA LYS A 41 15.42 9.39 1.82
C LYS A 41 14.54 9.16 3.03
N PHE A 42 13.25 8.97 2.79
CA PHE A 42 12.32 8.51 3.81
C PHE A 42 12.14 7.00 3.72
N THR A 43 12.37 6.32 4.86
CA THR A 43 12.50 4.86 4.92
C THR A 43 11.31 4.12 4.30
N LYS A 44 10.06 4.50 4.63
CA LYS A 44 8.87 3.83 4.10
C LYS A 44 8.73 3.94 2.58
N PHE A 45 8.92 5.15 2.03
CA PHE A 45 8.78 5.37 0.60
C PHE A 45 9.95 4.76 -0.18
N ASP A 46 11.16 4.76 0.38
CA ASP A 46 12.33 4.09 -0.20
C ASP A 46 12.13 2.57 -0.25
N ILE A 47 11.67 2.00 0.86
CA ILE A 47 11.34 0.57 0.96
C ILE A 47 10.20 0.21 0.00
N CYS A 48 9.14 1.02 -0.05
CA CYS A 48 8.03 0.82 -0.98
C CYS A 48 8.53 0.78 -2.43
N ALA A 49 9.30 1.77 -2.87
CA ALA A 49 9.83 1.82 -4.23
C ALA A 49 10.75 0.64 -4.56
N LYS A 50 11.61 0.22 -3.61
CA LYS A 50 12.46 -0.96 -3.76
C LYS A 50 11.67 -2.27 -3.83
N LEU A 51 10.65 -2.42 -2.99
CA LEU A 51 9.74 -3.56 -2.99
C LEU A 51 9.00 -3.66 -4.33
N VAL A 52 8.43 -2.55 -4.79
CA VAL A 52 7.75 -2.49 -6.09
C VAL A 52 8.73 -2.84 -7.21
N LYS A 53 9.93 -2.25 -7.23
CA LYS A 53 10.95 -2.54 -8.25
C LYS A 53 11.35 -4.02 -8.26
N HIS A 54 11.52 -4.62 -7.08
CA HIS A 54 11.83 -6.05 -6.93
C HIS A 54 10.72 -6.91 -7.50
N LEU A 55 9.47 -6.69 -7.06
CA LEU A 55 8.31 -7.47 -7.47
C LEU A 55 7.96 -7.31 -8.97
N LEU A 56 8.26 -6.15 -9.56
CA LEU A 56 8.05 -5.86 -10.97
C LEU A 56 9.19 -6.33 -11.89
N SER A 57 10.33 -6.78 -11.33
CA SER A 57 11.49 -7.18 -12.12
C SER A 57 11.22 -8.47 -12.91
N ARG A 58 10.62 -9.48 -12.26
CA ARG A 58 10.12 -10.73 -12.83
C ARG A 58 8.94 -11.25 -12.00
N ASP A 59 8.05 -12.01 -12.63
CA ASP A 59 6.85 -12.53 -11.95
C ASP A 59 7.16 -13.62 -10.91
N ASP A 60 8.32 -14.27 -11.03
CA ASP A 60 8.86 -15.23 -10.07
C ASP A 60 9.83 -14.59 -9.06
N ALA A 61 9.84 -13.26 -8.95
CA ALA A 61 10.59 -12.58 -7.90
C ALA A 61 10.17 -13.14 -6.53
N PRO A 62 11.13 -13.62 -5.72
CA PRO A 62 10.85 -14.26 -4.45
C PRO A 62 10.28 -13.24 -3.46
N GLU A 63 9.56 -13.75 -2.47
CA GLU A 63 9.07 -12.92 -1.39
C GLU A 63 10.23 -12.33 -0.59
N VAL A 64 10.03 -11.09 -0.17
CA VAL A 64 10.97 -10.33 0.64
C VAL A 64 10.98 -10.84 2.07
N VAL A 65 12.16 -10.89 2.67
CA VAL A 65 12.34 -11.38 4.05
C VAL A 65 12.76 -10.21 4.93
N VAL A 66 12.18 -10.10 6.12
CA VAL A 66 12.62 -9.12 7.12
C VAL A 66 13.53 -9.84 8.11
N GLU A 67 14.80 -9.44 8.16
CA GLU A 67 15.78 -9.97 9.10
C GLU A 67 16.32 -8.83 9.96
N LYS A 68 16.15 -8.91 11.28
CA LYS A 68 16.62 -7.91 12.25
C LYS A 68 16.18 -6.48 11.87
N GLY A 69 14.90 -6.29 11.55
CA GLY A 69 14.32 -4.99 11.14
C GLY A 69 14.73 -4.51 9.74
N THR A 70 15.58 -5.26 9.02
CA THR A 70 16.02 -4.91 7.67
C THR A 70 15.33 -5.77 6.62
N MET A 71 14.73 -5.11 5.64
CA MET A 71 14.13 -5.77 4.50
C MET A 71 15.20 -6.24 3.51
N LYS A 72 15.26 -7.55 3.28
CA LYS A 72 16.13 -8.19 2.30
C LYS A 72 15.34 -8.57 1.06
N PHE A 73 15.94 -8.30 -0.09
CA PHE A 73 15.42 -8.64 -1.41
C PHE A 73 16.22 -9.82 -1.93
N PRO A 74 15.69 -11.06 -1.87
CA PRO A 74 16.44 -12.22 -2.32
C PRO A 74 16.70 -12.14 -3.82
N ARG A 75 17.78 -12.79 -4.27
CA ARG A 75 18.11 -12.82 -5.69
C ARG A 75 17.03 -13.56 -6.48
N LEU A 76 16.81 -13.14 -7.72
CA LEU A 76 15.90 -13.81 -8.64
C LEU A 76 16.37 -15.26 -8.86
N PRO A 77 15.45 -16.23 -8.88
CA PRO A 77 15.80 -17.61 -9.16
C PRO A 77 16.38 -17.76 -10.57
N ALA A 78 17.25 -18.77 -10.73
CA ALA A 78 17.75 -19.15 -12.05
C ALA A 78 16.56 -19.43 -12.98
N GLN A 79 16.60 -18.90 -14.20
CA GLN A 79 15.49 -19.04 -15.12
C GLN A 79 15.43 -20.47 -15.65
N GLU A 80 14.39 -21.21 -15.30
CA GLU A 80 14.11 -22.49 -15.92
C GLU A 80 13.66 -22.29 -17.37
N LYS A 81 14.26 -23.01 -18.33
CA LYS A 81 13.92 -22.91 -19.75
C LYS A 81 12.43 -23.19 -20.04
N ALA A 82 11.75 -23.92 -19.15
CA ALA A 82 10.36 -24.35 -19.29
C ALA A 82 9.30 -23.31 -18.84
N ARG A 83 9.68 -22.28 -18.07
CA ARG A 83 8.78 -21.20 -17.63
C ARG A 83 9.43 -19.83 -17.85
N PRO A 84 9.21 -19.18 -19.00
CA PRO A 84 9.70 -17.82 -19.21
C PRO A 84 8.99 -16.84 -18.27
N ALA A 85 9.73 -15.91 -17.67
CA ALA A 85 9.16 -14.86 -16.85
C ALA A 85 8.41 -13.85 -17.75
N THR A 86 7.11 -13.68 -17.53
CA THR A 86 6.22 -12.86 -18.37
C THR A 86 6.28 -11.35 -18.05
N ARG A 87 6.73 -10.97 -16.86
CA ARG A 87 6.80 -9.59 -16.32
C ARG A 87 5.46 -8.83 -16.30
N ILE A 88 4.36 -9.55 -16.14
CA ILE A 88 2.99 -9.01 -16.19
C ILE A 88 2.42 -8.56 -14.84
N ARG A 89 3.13 -8.83 -13.73
CA ARG A 89 2.68 -8.46 -12.38
C ARG A 89 2.29 -6.98 -12.29
N LYS A 90 1.13 -6.72 -11.66
CA LYS A 90 0.67 -5.37 -11.28
C LYS A 90 0.50 -5.25 -9.77
N VAL A 91 0.79 -4.07 -9.25
CA VAL A 91 0.86 -3.78 -7.82
C VAL A 91 -0.11 -2.65 -7.48
N LEU A 92 -0.91 -2.84 -6.44
CA LEU A 92 -1.68 -1.78 -5.81
C LEU A 92 -0.90 -1.21 -4.63
N ILE A 93 -0.93 0.11 -4.46
CA ILE A 93 -0.40 0.79 -3.29
C ILE A 93 -1.54 1.54 -2.62
N TYR A 94 -1.87 1.13 -1.40
CA TYR A 94 -2.81 1.83 -0.55
C TYR A 94 -2.11 2.94 0.24
N GLN A 95 -2.69 4.14 0.22
CA GLN A 95 -2.23 5.28 0.98
C GLN A 95 -3.41 6.09 1.55
N GLU A 96 -3.47 6.17 2.88
CA GLU A 96 -4.41 6.95 3.68
C GLU A 96 -4.15 8.45 3.53
N PHE A 97 -2.89 8.88 3.65
CA PHE A 97 -2.53 10.31 3.59
C PHE A 97 -2.36 10.81 2.16
N ILE A 98 -3.47 11.17 1.51
CA ILE A 98 -3.54 11.63 0.11
C ILE A 98 -2.51 12.74 -0.21
N CYS A 99 -2.29 13.67 0.74
CA CYS A 99 -1.33 14.76 0.55
C CYS A 99 0.11 14.30 0.27
N LEU A 100 0.51 13.10 0.73
CA LEU A 100 1.84 12.53 0.44
C LEU A 100 1.91 11.81 -0.92
N GLY A 101 0.78 11.70 -1.63
CA GLY A 101 0.68 11.00 -2.92
C GLY A 101 1.60 11.57 -4.01
N PRO A 102 1.72 12.90 -4.17
CA PRO A 102 2.69 13.50 -5.09
C PRO A 102 4.13 13.09 -4.79
N LEU A 103 4.52 13.02 -3.52
CA LEU A 103 5.86 12.59 -3.11
C LEU A 103 6.08 11.10 -3.41
N LEU A 104 5.11 10.23 -3.09
CA LEU A 104 5.23 8.81 -3.42
C LEU A 104 5.39 8.60 -4.93
N ARG A 105 4.59 9.30 -5.76
CA ARG A 105 4.73 9.28 -7.23
C ARG A 105 6.11 9.76 -7.68
N ASN A 106 6.60 10.86 -7.11
CA ASN A 106 7.93 11.38 -7.40
C ASN A 106 9.01 10.33 -7.13
N VAL A 107 8.99 9.68 -5.95
CA VAL A 107 9.93 8.62 -5.59
C VAL A 107 9.82 7.43 -6.56
N LEU A 108 8.61 6.94 -6.86
CA LEU A 108 8.43 5.84 -7.82
C LEU A 108 9.00 6.19 -9.21
N ASN A 109 8.78 7.41 -9.69
CA ASN A 109 9.33 7.89 -10.96
C ASN A 109 10.87 7.91 -10.94
N LEU A 110 11.50 8.33 -9.83
CA LEU A 110 12.97 8.28 -9.67
C LEU A 110 13.53 6.84 -9.75
N TYR A 111 12.72 5.84 -9.37
CA TYR A 111 13.06 4.43 -9.50
C TYR A 111 12.75 3.84 -10.89
N GLY A 112 12.19 4.64 -11.80
CA GLY A 112 11.79 4.25 -13.15
C GLY A 112 10.46 3.50 -13.19
N ILE A 113 9.57 3.74 -12.23
CA ILE A 113 8.31 3.02 -12.07
C ILE A 113 7.14 3.92 -12.48
N THR A 114 6.50 3.61 -13.61
CA THR A 114 5.28 4.30 -14.04
C THR A 114 4.09 3.88 -13.17
N SER A 115 3.36 4.86 -12.66
CA SER A 115 2.19 4.65 -11.80
C SER A 115 1.05 5.59 -12.16
N VAL A 116 -0.18 5.17 -11.86
CA VAL A 116 -1.35 6.04 -11.82
C VAL A 116 -1.83 6.22 -10.38
N HIS A 117 -2.51 7.32 -10.10
CA HIS A 117 -3.01 7.65 -8.76
C HIS A 117 -4.48 8.06 -8.82
N ILE A 118 -5.29 7.63 -7.86
CA ILE A 118 -6.64 8.14 -7.66
C ILE A 118 -6.87 8.46 -6.18
N ASP A 119 -7.45 9.62 -5.94
CA ASP A 119 -7.88 10.10 -4.63
C ASP A 119 -9.33 10.62 -4.68
N GLY A 120 -9.75 11.36 -3.65
CA GLY A 120 -11.08 11.97 -3.59
C GLY A 120 -11.26 13.19 -4.49
N ASP A 121 -10.17 13.82 -4.93
CA ASP A 121 -10.18 15.04 -5.75
C ASP A 121 -10.04 14.71 -7.24
N THR A 122 -9.93 13.43 -7.59
CA THR A 122 -9.84 12.97 -8.98
C THR A 122 -11.24 12.90 -9.60
N GLU A 123 -11.48 13.75 -10.61
CA GLU A 123 -12.71 13.78 -11.41
C GLU A 123 -13.12 12.40 -11.96
N LEU A 124 -14.43 12.17 -12.12
CA LEU A 124 -14.98 10.86 -12.52
C LEU A 124 -14.44 10.37 -13.87
N ASP A 125 -14.34 11.25 -14.87
CA ASP A 125 -13.83 10.91 -16.19
C ASP A 125 -12.34 10.52 -16.12
N ASP A 126 -11.55 11.28 -15.38
CA ASP A 126 -10.13 11.01 -15.20
C ASP A 126 -9.88 9.75 -14.38
N ARG A 127 -10.72 9.50 -13.39
CA ARG A 127 -10.72 8.24 -12.65
C ARG A 127 -10.94 7.06 -13.60
N THR A 128 -11.92 7.16 -14.49
CA THR A 128 -12.22 6.11 -15.48
C THR A 128 -11.04 5.89 -16.43
N LYS A 129 -10.42 6.97 -16.93
CA LYS A 129 -9.22 6.90 -17.79
C LYS A 129 -8.04 6.24 -17.07
N ARG A 130 -7.75 6.63 -15.82
CA ARG A 130 -6.64 6.08 -15.03
C ARG A 130 -6.84 4.60 -14.69
N VAL A 131 -8.07 4.21 -14.34
CA VAL A 131 -8.43 2.79 -14.17
C VAL A 131 -8.24 2.04 -15.47
N HIS A 132 -8.77 2.54 -16.59
CA HIS A 132 -8.61 1.89 -17.89
C HIS A 132 -7.13 1.72 -18.25
N LEU A 133 -6.33 2.78 -18.12
CA LEU A 133 -4.90 2.75 -18.40
C LEU A 133 -4.16 1.68 -17.57
N PHE A 134 -4.46 1.59 -16.27
CA PHE A 134 -3.90 0.53 -15.43
C PHE A 134 -4.35 -0.87 -15.82
N LYS A 135 -5.52 -1.04 -16.44
CA LYS A 135 -5.97 -2.36 -16.87
C LYS A 135 -5.34 -2.79 -18.19
N THR A 136 -5.19 -1.86 -19.13
CA THR A 136 -4.86 -2.18 -20.52
C THR A 136 -3.40 -1.95 -20.89
N ASP A 137 -2.72 -0.99 -20.25
CA ASP A 137 -1.33 -0.68 -20.60
C ASP A 137 -0.35 -1.58 -19.82
N PRO A 138 0.50 -2.39 -20.49
CA PRO A 138 1.49 -3.23 -19.83
C PRO A 138 2.62 -2.44 -19.15
N GLN A 139 2.84 -1.18 -19.50
CA GLN A 139 3.83 -0.30 -18.86
C GLN A 139 3.32 0.27 -17.53
N VAL A 140 2.00 0.48 -17.40
CA VAL A 140 1.37 0.97 -16.17
C VAL A 140 1.05 -0.21 -15.25
N ARG A 141 2.03 -0.55 -14.42
CA ARG A 141 1.96 -1.71 -13.50
C ARG A 141 1.74 -1.35 -12.04
N VAL A 142 1.62 -0.05 -11.71
CA VAL A 142 1.38 0.42 -10.34
C VAL A 142 0.17 1.32 -10.28
N PHE A 143 -0.71 1.05 -9.33
CA PHE A 143 -1.89 1.87 -9.03
C PHE A 143 -1.88 2.32 -7.58
N ILE A 144 -1.82 3.62 -7.36
CA ILE A 144 -1.87 4.21 -6.02
C ILE A 144 -3.29 4.69 -5.75
N PHE A 145 -3.84 4.34 -4.59
CA PHE A 145 -5.20 4.74 -4.24
C PHE A 145 -5.35 4.97 -2.74
N SER A 146 -6.32 5.80 -2.39
CA SER A 146 -6.73 6.04 -1.00
C SER A 146 -8.10 5.43 -0.70
N ARG A 147 -8.53 5.47 0.57
CA ARG A 147 -9.89 5.07 0.99
C ARG A 147 -10.99 5.65 0.09
N ILE A 148 -10.91 6.96 -0.18
CA ILE A 148 -11.90 7.68 -1.01
C ILE A 148 -11.70 7.31 -2.49
N GLY A 149 -10.45 7.17 -2.91
CA GLY A 149 -10.07 6.69 -4.24
C GLY A 149 -10.54 5.26 -4.56
N ALA A 150 -10.77 4.43 -3.54
CA ALA A 150 -11.13 3.01 -3.68
C ALA A 150 -12.62 2.74 -3.92
N SER A 151 -13.50 3.72 -3.69
CA SER A 151 -14.94 3.48 -3.76
C SER A 151 -15.33 3.02 -5.18
N GLY A 152 -16.02 1.89 -5.28
CA GLY A 152 -16.56 1.37 -6.55
C GLY A 152 -15.56 0.80 -7.56
N ILE A 153 -14.24 0.89 -7.36
CA ILE A 153 -13.27 0.35 -8.33
C ILE A 153 -13.05 -1.16 -8.13
N ASN A 154 -12.75 -1.87 -9.22
CA ASN A 154 -12.34 -3.27 -9.23
C ASN A 154 -11.06 -3.39 -10.05
N LEU A 155 -10.00 -3.90 -9.44
CA LEU A 155 -8.65 -4.01 -10.01
C LEU A 155 -8.13 -5.46 -9.92
N PRO A 156 -8.86 -6.45 -10.47
CA PRO A 156 -8.44 -7.86 -10.47
C PRO A 156 -7.16 -8.11 -11.26
N GLU A 157 -6.65 -7.13 -12.01
CA GLU A 157 -5.39 -7.20 -12.75
C GLU A 157 -4.16 -7.22 -11.83
N ALA A 158 -4.29 -6.79 -10.57
CA ALA A 158 -3.23 -6.83 -9.58
C ALA A 158 -3.27 -8.10 -8.72
N ASP A 159 -2.10 -8.65 -8.40
CA ASP A 159 -1.92 -9.78 -7.47
C ASP A 159 -1.10 -9.36 -6.23
N VAL A 160 -0.78 -8.08 -6.10
CA VAL A 160 -0.06 -7.53 -4.94
C VAL A 160 -0.75 -6.26 -4.46
N ILE A 161 -0.88 -6.11 -3.14
CA ILE A 161 -1.24 -4.86 -2.49
C ILE A 161 -0.21 -4.50 -1.39
N ILE A 162 0.23 -3.24 -1.38
CA ILE A 162 1.16 -2.68 -0.40
C ILE A 162 0.46 -1.56 0.37
N TYR A 163 0.38 -1.66 1.69
CA TYR A 163 -0.10 -0.61 2.59
C TYR A 163 1.08 0.20 3.09
N VAL A 164 1.23 1.44 2.58
CA VAL A 164 2.35 2.32 2.95
C VAL A 164 2.10 2.99 4.29
N ASP A 165 0.85 3.32 4.58
CA ASP A 165 0.35 3.71 5.89
C ASP A 165 -0.86 2.81 6.24
N GLN A 166 -1.15 2.68 7.53
CA GLN A 166 -2.16 1.73 8.02
C GLN A 166 -3.51 2.40 8.18
N ALA A 167 -4.61 1.74 7.80
CA ALA A 167 -5.96 2.23 8.05
C ALA A 167 -6.32 2.14 9.54
N TRP A 168 -7.44 2.75 9.94
CA TRP A 168 -7.92 2.74 11.34
C TRP A 168 -8.65 1.46 11.74
N SER A 169 -8.95 0.60 10.77
CA SER A 169 -9.64 -0.67 10.96
C SER A 169 -9.15 -1.74 9.99
N GLY A 170 -9.12 -2.99 10.45
CA GLY A 170 -8.84 -4.15 9.58
C GLY A 170 -9.89 -4.32 8.49
N GLN A 171 -11.13 -3.88 8.72
CA GLN A 171 -12.19 -3.95 7.73
C GLN A 171 -11.90 -3.08 6.51
N GLU A 172 -11.39 -1.87 6.69
CA GLU A 172 -10.96 -1.00 5.57
C GLU A 172 -9.83 -1.66 4.77
N MET A 173 -8.86 -2.27 5.46
CA MET A 173 -7.78 -3.03 4.80
C MET A 173 -8.33 -4.23 4.04
N ARG A 174 -9.25 -5.01 4.63
CA ARG A 174 -9.93 -6.13 3.94
C ARG A 174 -10.66 -5.66 2.69
N GLN A 175 -11.35 -4.52 2.74
CA GLN A 175 -12.04 -3.95 1.59
C GLN A 175 -11.07 -3.48 0.50
N ALA A 176 -9.94 -2.89 0.87
CA ALA A 176 -8.89 -2.49 -0.06
C ALA A 176 -8.28 -3.72 -0.77
N ARG A 177 -7.94 -4.78 -0.02
CA ARG A 177 -7.52 -6.08 -0.59
C ARG A 177 -8.61 -6.68 -1.49
N GLY A 178 -9.88 -6.58 -1.12
CA GLY A 178 -11.00 -7.07 -1.92
C GLY A 178 -11.13 -6.47 -3.31
N ARG A 179 -10.43 -5.35 -3.60
CA ARG A 179 -10.40 -4.74 -4.95
C ARG A 179 -9.61 -5.57 -5.96
N CYS A 180 -8.59 -6.30 -5.50
CA CYS A 180 -7.77 -7.19 -6.32
C CYS A 180 -8.03 -8.67 -6.03
N HIS A 181 -8.40 -9.02 -4.79
CA HIS A 181 -8.86 -10.35 -4.41
C HIS A 181 -10.31 -10.58 -4.87
N ARG A 182 -10.51 -10.52 -6.19
CA ARG A 182 -11.80 -10.63 -6.87
C ARG A 182 -11.63 -11.38 -8.18
N GLN A 183 -12.64 -12.16 -8.56
CA GLN A 183 -12.70 -12.77 -9.90
C GLN A 183 -12.60 -11.67 -10.97
N PRO A 184 -11.81 -11.86 -12.06
CA PRO A 184 -11.17 -13.10 -12.53
C PRO A 184 -9.71 -13.34 -12.06
N GLN A 185 -9.21 -12.66 -11.02
CA GLN A 185 -7.84 -12.87 -10.53
C GLN A 185 -7.60 -14.33 -10.12
N LYS A 186 -6.62 -14.99 -10.74
CA LYS A 186 -6.26 -16.40 -10.48
C LYS A 186 -5.02 -16.58 -9.62
N ASN A 187 -4.19 -15.54 -9.50
CA ASN A 187 -2.97 -15.57 -8.71
C ASN A 187 -3.27 -15.36 -7.22
N VAL A 188 -2.39 -15.88 -6.36
CA VAL A 188 -2.42 -15.58 -4.93
C VAL A 188 -2.17 -14.08 -4.72
N VAL A 189 -3.12 -13.42 -4.06
CA VAL A 189 -2.99 -12.00 -3.73
C VAL A 189 -2.09 -11.81 -2.51
N ARG A 190 -0.93 -11.18 -2.71
CA ARG A 190 0.05 -10.90 -1.66
C ARG A 190 -0.21 -9.54 -1.03
N CYS A 191 -0.21 -9.50 0.31
CA CYS A 191 -0.45 -8.27 1.07
C CYS A 191 0.79 -7.90 1.87
N TYR A 192 1.34 -6.71 1.64
CA TYR A 192 2.49 -6.19 2.37
C TYR A 192 2.06 -4.98 3.22
N HIS A 193 2.26 -5.04 4.52
CA HIS A 193 2.06 -3.90 5.42
C HIS A 193 3.42 -3.30 5.78
N LEU A 194 3.69 -2.05 5.37
CA LEU A 194 4.89 -1.34 5.77
C LEU A 194 4.66 -0.71 7.15
N LEU A 195 5.31 -1.28 8.16
CA LEU A 195 5.22 -0.85 9.55
C LEU A 195 6.58 -0.35 10.01
N ALA A 196 6.67 0.91 10.44
CA ALA A 196 7.89 1.43 11.04
C ALA A 196 7.93 1.05 12.53
N GLU A 197 8.99 0.35 12.94
CA GLU A 197 9.23 0.00 14.34
C GLU A 197 9.30 1.25 15.22
N ASN A 198 8.83 1.15 16.47
CA ASN A 198 8.80 2.25 17.45
C ASN A 198 8.03 3.49 16.98
N THR A 199 7.03 3.32 16.11
CA THR A 199 6.14 4.40 15.66
C THR A 199 4.67 4.06 15.91
N ALA A 200 3.80 5.04 15.63
CA ALA A 200 2.35 4.89 15.66
C ALA A 200 1.83 3.76 14.73
N ASP A 201 2.60 3.32 13.73
CA ASP A 201 2.19 2.24 12.83
C ASP A 201 1.90 0.93 13.57
N ILE A 202 2.77 0.55 14.53
CA ILE A 202 2.65 -0.72 15.27
C ILE A 202 1.38 -0.72 16.11
N ILE A 203 1.13 0.40 16.80
CA ILE A 203 -0.04 0.59 17.65
C ILE A 203 -1.32 0.57 16.80
N LEU A 204 -1.33 1.29 15.67
CA LEU A 204 -2.49 1.32 14.76
C LEU A 204 -2.80 -0.03 14.18
N TYR A 205 -1.78 -0.72 13.72
CA TYR A 205 -1.96 -2.02 13.10
C TYR A 205 -2.56 -3.00 14.11
N GLY A 206 -2.06 -3.04 15.34
CA GLY A 206 -2.63 -3.84 16.42
C GLY A 206 -4.08 -3.47 16.75
N LEU A 207 -4.40 -2.17 16.87
CA LEU A 207 -5.78 -1.70 17.11
C LEU A 207 -6.71 -2.06 15.95
N ALA A 208 -6.23 -1.95 14.71
CA ALA A 208 -7.00 -2.24 13.51
C ALA A 208 -7.33 -3.73 13.42
N LEU A 209 -6.39 -4.61 13.75
CA LEU A 209 -6.59 -6.06 13.84
C LEU A 209 -7.55 -6.43 14.98
N GLY A 210 -7.39 -5.86 16.18
CA GLY A 210 -8.30 -6.13 17.30
C GLY A 210 -9.76 -5.77 16.99
N LYS A 211 -9.99 -4.66 16.26
CA LYS A 211 -11.34 -4.32 15.76
C LYS A 211 -11.89 -5.35 14.77
N GLU A 212 -11.03 -5.90 13.91
CA GLU A 212 -11.40 -6.95 12.96
C GLU A 212 -11.74 -8.27 13.65
N GLU A 213 -10.96 -8.66 14.66
CA GLU A 213 -11.20 -9.87 15.46
C GLU A 213 -12.52 -9.76 16.21
N MET A 214 -12.77 -8.62 16.86
CA MET A 214 -14.04 -8.35 17.54
C MET A 214 -15.25 -8.45 16.60
N MET A 215 -15.14 -7.86 15.40
CA MET A 215 -16.20 -7.93 14.40
C MET A 215 -16.42 -9.37 13.92
N THR A 216 -15.33 -10.11 13.69
CA THR A 216 -15.41 -11.52 13.28
C THR A 216 -16.08 -12.36 14.36
N ALA A 217 -15.67 -12.20 15.62
CA ALA A 217 -16.25 -12.91 16.77
C ALA A 217 -17.76 -12.66 16.88
N PHE A 218 -18.20 -11.39 16.77
CA PHE A 218 -19.61 -11.02 16.79
C PHE A 218 -20.42 -11.72 15.68
N LEU A 219 -19.91 -11.73 14.44
CA LEU A 219 -20.60 -12.35 13.30
C LEU A 219 -20.64 -13.89 13.41
N THR A 220 -19.64 -14.51 14.03
CA THR A 220 -19.61 -15.97 14.21
C THR A 220 -20.55 -16.49 15.32
N GLN A 221 -21.05 -15.63 16.22
CA GLN A 221 -21.93 -16.07 17.31
C GLN A 221 -23.32 -16.57 16.85
N GLU A 222 -23.71 -16.41 15.59
CA GLU A 222 -24.96 -16.95 15.06
C GLU A 222 -24.92 -18.44 14.65
N THR A 223 -23.76 -19.12 14.69
CA THR A 223 -23.68 -20.58 14.43
C THR A 223 -23.91 -21.46 15.67
N GLY A 224 -24.24 -20.86 16.82
CA GLY A 224 -24.44 -21.55 18.11
C GLY A 224 -25.89 -21.92 18.46
N ARG A 225 -26.87 -21.80 17.55
CA ARG A 225 -28.23 -22.32 17.77
C ARG A 225 -28.36 -23.77 17.28
N GLY A 226 -27.58 -24.65 17.88
CA GLY A 226 -27.57 -26.10 17.59
C GLY A 226 -27.40 -27.01 18.80
N THR A 227 -27.40 -26.46 20.02
CA THR A 227 -27.24 -27.24 21.27
C THR A 227 -28.24 -26.81 22.32
N TYR A 228 -29.54 -26.91 21.98
CA TYR A 228 -30.60 -27.12 22.95
C TYR A 228 -31.59 -28.11 22.35
N LYS A 229 -31.29 -29.39 22.54
CA LYS A 229 -32.25 -30.50 22.60
C LYS A 229 -31.75 -31.48 23.65
#